data_AF-A0A925SDJ8-F1
#
_entry.id   AF-A0A925SDJ8-F1
#
_cell.length_a   1.000
_cell.length_b   1.000
_cell.length_c   1.000
_cell.angle_alpha   90.00
_cell.angle_beta   90.00
_cell.angle_gamma   90.00
#
_symmetry.space_group_name_H-M   'P 1'
#
loop_
_entity.id
_entity.type
_entity.pdbx_description
1 polymer ?
#
loop_
_entity_poly.entity_id
_entity_poly.type
_entity_poly.pdbx_seq_one_letter_code
_entity_poly.pdbx_strand_id
1 'polypeptide(L)'
;MYIERKAGALTGEARIGRVTFNKTGRTIFYREQVFRRIVGGGFKSNYCEEATGENYWISGPKRRGGDRMYGSALPVDIDGDVRAEYWHDIRGMPERLNDHVA
;
A
#
# COMPACT_ATOMS: atom_id res chain seq x y z
N MET A 1 4.70 -1.10 3.30
CA MET A 1 4.13 -0.12 2.33
C MET A 1 2.63 -0.22 2.35
N TYR A 2 1.95 0.90 2.13
CA TYR A 2 0.53 0.93 1.77
C TYR A 2 0.39 0.70 0.27
N ILE A 3 -0.47 -0.23 -0.12
CA ILE A 3 -0.68 -0.71 -1.50
C ILE A 3 -2.19 -0.71 -1.75
N GLU A 4 -2.67 0.12 -2.66
CA GLU A 4 -4.09 0.22 -2.99
C GLU A 4 -4.32 -0.02 -4.47
N ARG A 5 -5.18 -1.00 -4.78
CA ARG A 5 -5.62 -1.29 -6.13
C ARG A 5 -6.60 -0.21 -6.58
N LYS A 6 -6.31 0.43 -7.71
CA LYS A 6 -7.20 1.44 -8.33
C LYS A 6 -8.02 0.81 -9.44
N ALA A 7 -7.40 0.08 -10.36
CA ALA A 7 -8.08 -0.67 -11.44
C ALA A 7 -9.25 0.11 -12.11
N GLY A 8 -9.08 1.42 -12.36
CA GLY A 8 -10.10 2.30 -12.96
C GLY A 8 -11.03 3.01 -11.97
N ALA A 9 -11.01 2.65 -10.68
CA ALA A 9 -11.75 3.28 -9.60
C ALA A 9 -10.91 4.33 -8.83
N LEU A 10 -11.60 5.22 -8.09
CA LEU A 10 -10.95 6.20 -7.19
C LEU A 10 -10.44 5.56 -5.90
N THR A 11 -11.09 4.50 -5.44
CA THR A 11 -10.71 3.74 -4.24
C THR A 11 -10.88 2.26 -4.50
N GLY A 12 -10.13 1.44 -3.78
CA GLY A 12 -10.26 -0.01 -3.86
C GLY A 12 -9.66 -0.71 -2.67
N GLU A 13 -9.50 -2.03 -2.83
CA GLU A 13 -8.82 -2.89 -1.86
C GLU A 13 -7.43 -2.35 -1.56
N ALA A 14 -7.10 -2.33 -0.27
CA ALA A 14 -5.86 -1.75 0.19
C ALA A 14 -5.21 -2.61 1.27
N ARG A 15 -3.88 -2.55 1.30
CA ARG A 15 -3.07 -3.41 2.17
C ARG A 15 -1.81 -2.71 2.68
N ILE A 16 -1.44 -3.01 3.91
CA ILE A 16 -0.11 -2.78 4.46
C ILE A 16 0.69 -4.09 4.36
N GLY A 17 1.77 -4.07 3.57
CA GLY A 17 2.61 -5.25 3.35
C GLY A 17 4.10 -4.92 3.27
N ARG A 18 4.95 -5.90 3.56
CA ARG A 18 6.41 -5.79 3.38
C ARG A 18 6.74 -5.85 1.90
N VAL A 19 7.58 -4.93 1.43
CA VAL A 19 8.02 -4.93 0.02
C VAL A 19 9.53 -4.90 -0.07
N THR A 20 10.06 -5.30 -1.21
CA THR A 20 11.43 -5.01 -1.59
C THR A 20 11.46 -4.12 -2.82
N PHE A 21 12.53 -3.35 -2.96
CA PHE A 21 12.75 -2.48 -4.10
C PHE A 21 13.87 -3.04 -4.96
N ASN A 22 13.79 -2.82 -6.27
CA ASN A 22 14.97 -2.99 -7.11
C ASN A 22 16.04 -1.91 -6.78
N LYS A 23 17.24 -2.08 -7.34
CA LYS A 23 18.38 -1.15 -7.11
C LYS A 23 18.07 0.31 -7.40
N THR A 24 17.16 0.60 -8.35
CA THR A 24 16.79 1.98 -8.72
C THR A 24 15.61 2.53 -7.92
N GLY A 25 15.00 1.73 -7.04
CA GLY A 25 13.79 2.11 -6.29
C GLY A 25 12.53 2.29 -7.15
N ARG A 26 12.56 1.91 -8.44
CA ARG A 26 11.45 2.11 -9.39
C ARG A 26 10.55 0.90 -9.56
N THR A 27 10.98 -0.26 -9.05
CA THR A 27 10.20 -1.49 -9.08
C THR A 27 10.02 -1.99 -7.66
N ILE A 28 8.78 -2.32 -7.32
CA ILE A 28 8.39 -2.87 -6.03
C ILE A 28 8.02 -4.32 -6.24
N PHE A 29 8.57 -5.20 -5.41
CA PHE A 29 8.18 -6.61 -5.35
C PHE A 29 7.41 -6.84 -4.07
N TYR A 30 6.23 -7.45 -4.21
CA TYR A 30 5.32 -7.73 -3.12
C TYR A 30 4.61 -9.05 -3.37
N ARG A 31 4.93 -10.08 -2.58
CA ARG A 31 4.50 -11.46 -2.83
C ARG A 31 4.86 -11.87 -4.27
N GLU A 32 3.90 -12.36 -5.04
CA GLU A 32 4.05 -12.74 -6.45
C GLU A 32 3.84 -11.56 -7.43
N GLN A 33 3.53 -10.36 -6.92
CA GLN A 33 3.25 -9.19 -7.75
C GLN A 33 4.49 -8.33 -7.94
N VAL A 34 4.60 -7.78 -9.15
CA VAL A 34 5.66 -6.83 -9.52
C VAL A 34 5.01 -5.53 -9.95
N PHE A 35 5.37 -4.44 -9.30
CA PHE A 35 4.83 -3.12 -9.60
C PHE A 35 5.90 -2.23 -10.23
N ARG A 36 5.59 -1.66 -11.39
CA ARG A 36 6.44 -0.72 -12.13
C ARG A 36 5.94 0.69 -11.92
N ARG A 37 6.84 1.60 -11.54
CA ARG A 37 6.51 3.02 -11.38
C ARG A 37 6.06 3.60 -12.73
N ILE A 38 4.96 4.36 -12.71
CA ILE A 38 4.46 5.07 -13.89
C ILE A 38 5.40 6.23 -14.20
N VAL A 39 5.94 6.26 -15.43
CA VAL A 39 6.86 7.30 -15.90
C VAL A 39 6.10 8.63 -16.05
N GLY A 40 6.72 9.74 -15.63
CA GLY A 40 6.08 11.06 -15.61
C GLY A 40 5.19 11.31 -14.38
N GLY A 41 5.02 10.31 -13.52
CA GLY A 41 4.05 10.35 -12.43
C GLY A 41 2.64 10.06 -12.93
N GLY A 42 1.82 9.42 -12.11
CA GLY A 42 0.40 9.26 -12.41
C GLY A 42 -0.47 10.20 -11.58
N PHE A 43 -1.69 10.46 -12.05
CA PHE A 43 -2.61 11.39 -11.40
C PHE A 43 -3.41 10.72 -10.28
N LYS A 44 -4.00 9.55 -10.56
CA LYS A 44 -4.82 8.77 -9.60
C LYS A 44 -4.18 7.43 -9.20
N SER A 45 -2.97 7.18 -9.69
CA SER A 45 -2.14 6.00 -9.47
C SER A 45 -0.68 6.41 -9.62
N ASN A 46 0.26 5.60 -9.15
CA ASN A 46 1.70 5.85 -9.30
C ASN A 46 2.51 4.60 -9.67
N TYR A 47 1.88 3.42 -9.63
CA TYR A 47 2.43 2.16 -10.12
C TYR A 47 1.41 1.41 -11.00
N CYS A 48 1.92 0.55 -11.86
CA CYS A 48 1.17 -0.43 -12.63
C CYS A 48 1.70 -1.83 -12.30
N GLU A 49 0.80 -2.80 -12.09
CA GLU A 49 1.17 -4.19 -11.86
C GLU A 49 1.51 -4.88 -13.20
N GLU A 50 2.61 -5.62 -13.23
CA GLU A 50 3.23 -6.11 -14.47
C GLU A 50 2.41 -7.21 -15.17
N ALA A 51 1.75 -8.10 -14.43
CA ALA A 51 1.01 -9.22 -14.99
C ALA A 51 -0.37 -8.83 -15.55
N THR A 52 -1.07 -7.91 -14.89
CA THR A 52 -2.46 -7.54 -15.16
C THR A 52 -2.59 -6.19 -15.86
N GLY A 53 -1.57 -5.33 -15.77
CA GLY A 53 -1.64 -3.96 -16.25
C GLY A 53 -2.51 -3.04 -15.39
N GLU A 54 -2.92 -3.49 -14.21
CA GLU A 54 -3.78 -2.71 -13.33
C GLU A 54 -3.02 -1.59 -12.62
N ASN A 55 -3.71 -0.47 -12.41
CA ASN A 55 -3.15 0.70 -11.75
C ASN A 55 -3.27 0.61 -10.23
N TYR A 56 -2.23 1.04 -9.54
CA TYR A 56 -2.10 1.04 -8.09
C TYR A 56 -1.63 2.39 -7.55
N TRP A 57 -2.05 2.69 -6.32
CA TRP A 57 -1.45 3.73 -5.48
C TRP A 57 -0.61 3.08 -4.39
N ILE A 58 0.70 3.28 -4.41
CA ILE A 58 1.63 2.71 -3.44
C ILE A 58 2.45 3.81 -2.78
N SER A 59 2.44 3.84 -1.45
CA SER A 59 3.18 4.83 -0.65
C SER A 59 3.66 4.24 0.68
N GLY A 60 4.53 4.97 1.37
CA GLY A 60 4.85 4.64 2.76
C GLY A 60 3.59 4.77 3.63
N PRO A 61 3.36 3.85 4.58
CA PRO A 61 2.32 4.04 5.58
C PRO A 61 2.60 5.27 6.44
N LYS A 62 1.56 6.03 6.76
CA LYS A 62 1.63 7.25 7.56
C LYS A 62 1.47 6.90 9.03
N ARG A 63 2.28 7.52 9.89
CA ARG A 63 2.14 7.41 11.35
C ARG A 63 0.74 7.77 11.86
N ARG A 64 0.11 8.79 11.24
CA ARG A 64 -1.27 9.21 11.57
C ARG A 64 -2.36 8.36 10.91
N GLY A 65 -2.02 7.34 10.12
CA GLY A 65 -2.96 6.67 9.21
C GLY A 65 -3.46 7.59 8.09
N GLY A 66 -4.65 7.33 7.57
CA GLY A 66 -5.21 8.09 6.43
C GLY A 66 -4.37 7.90 5.17
N ASP A 67 -3.96 6.65 4.92
CA ASP A 67 -3.08 6.29 3.81
C ASP A 67 -3.77 6.41 2.45
N ARG A 68 -5.09 6.24 2.43
CA ARG A 68 -5.91 6.38 1.23
C ARG A 68 -5.76 7.78 0.61
N MET A 69 -5.68 7.83 -0.72
CA MET A 69 -5.69 9.10 -1.45
C MET A 69 -7.09 9.75 -1.43
N TYR A 70 -8.14 8.92 -1.51
CA TYR A 70 -9.54 9.33 -1.40
C TYR A 70 -10.19 8.52 -0.27
N GLY A 71 -11.09 9.15 0.49
CA GLY A 71 -11.80 8.48 1.58
C GLY A 71 -12.59 7.27 1.08
N SER A 72 -12.57 6.18 1.85
CA SER A 72 -13.33 4.96 1.58
C SER A 72 -13.68 4.29 2.90
N ALA A 73 -14.82 3.61 2.96
CA ALA A 73 -15.20 2.76 4.08
C ALA A 73 -14.60 1.34 3.97
N LEU A 74 -13.90 1.04 2.87
CA LEU A 74 -13.25 -0.27 2.70
C LEU A 74 -12.11 -0.42 3.72
N PRO A 75 -12.02 -1.56 4.42
CA PRO A 75 -10.93 -1.81 5.35
C PRO A 75 -9.58 -1.82 4.63
N VAL A 76 -8.52 -1.51 5.38
CA VAL A 76 -7.14 -1.74 4.93
C VAL A 76 -6.59 -2.94 5.67
N ASP A 77 -6.23 -3.99 4.94
CA ASP A 77 -5.67 -5.20 5.51
C ASP A 77 -4.21 -4.99 5.92
N ILE A 78 -3.77 -5.59 7.02
CA ILE A 78 -2.35 -5.62 7.38
C ILE A 78 -1.85 -7.07 7.30
N ASP A 79 -0.74 -7.28 6.61
CA ASP A 79 -0.10 -8.59 6.56
C ASP A 79 0.37 -9.04 7.94
N GLY A 80 0.25 -10.33 8.23
CA GLY A 80 0.55 -10.90 9.55
C GLY A 80 1.99 -10.60 10.02
N ASP A 81 2.94 -10.71 9.11
CA ASP A 81 4.38 -10.54 9.36
C ASP A 81 4.80 -9.08 9.63
N VAL A 82 3.97 -8.10 9.28
CA VAL A 82 4.24 -6.66 9.50
C VAL A 82 3.29 -6.02 10.51
N ARG A 83 2.31 -6.74 11.03
CA ARG A 83 1.27 -6.18 11.91
C ARG A 83 1.84 -5.53 13.17
N ALA A 84 2.75 -6.22 13.85
CA ALA A 84 3.40 -5.70 15.05
C ALA A 84 4.24 -4.45 14.73
N GLU A 85 5.08 -4.50 13.70
CA GLU A 85 5.90 -3.37 13.23
C GLU A 85 5.03 -2.16 12.84
N TYR A 86 3.92 -2.40 12.14
CA TYR A 86 3.00 -1.35 11.73
C TYR A 86 2.36 -0.64 12.93
N TRP A 87 1.79 -1.39 13.88
CA TRP A 87 1.11 -0.79 15.03
C TRP A 87 2.09 -0.17 16.03
N HIS A 88 3.19 -0.84 16.34
CA HIS A 88 4.17 -0.37 17.32
C HIS A 88 5.06 0.74 16.74
N ASP A 89 5.79 0.46 15.65
CA ASP A 89 6.86 1.34 15.17
C ASP A 89 6.32 2.48 14.30
N ILE A 90 5.39 2.16 13.39
CA ILE A 90 4.85 3.14 12.46
C ILE A 90 3.77 3.99 13.13
N ARG A 91 2.71 3.35 13.67
CA ARG A 91 1.56 4.05 14.26
C ARG A 91 1.82 4.54 15.68
N GLY A 92 2.72 3.92 16.43
CA GLY A 92 2.94 4.25 17.84
C GLY A 92 1.74 3.92 18.73
N MET A 93 0.96 2.90 18.34
CA MET A 93 -0.29 2.46 18.97
C MET A 93 -0.24 0.94 19.20
N PRO A 94 0.68 0.43 20.03
CA PRO A 94 0.85 -1.02 20.23
C PRO A 94 -0.40 -1.71 20.79
N GLU A 95 -1.25 -0.99 21.52
CA GLU A 95 -2.53 -1.48 22.04
C GLU A 95 -3.53 -1.89 20.95
N ARG A 96 -3.31 -1.42 19.72
CA ARG A 96 -4.18 -1.68 18.56
C ARG A 96 -3.71 -2.84 17.70
N LEU A 97 -2.81 -3.68 18.21
CA LEU A 97 -2.19 -4.79 17.47
C LEU A 97 -3.21 -5.65 16.69
N ASN A 98 -4.38 -5.88 17.26
CA ASN A 98 -5.43 -6.73 16.69
C ASN A 98 -6.49 -5.95 15.89
N ASP A 99 -6.37 -4.63 15.78
CA ASP A 99 -7.32 -3.79 15.06
C ASP A 99 -7.11 -3.86 13.55
N HIS A 100 -8.19 -3.60 12.82
CA HIS A 100 -8.14 -3.22 11.42
C HIS A 100 -7.85 -1.72 11.27
N VAL A 101 -7.29 -1.34 10.13
CA VAL A 101 -7.06 0.06 9.79
C VAL A 101 -8.33 0.62 9.13
N ALA A 102 -8.85 1.69 9.74
CA ALA A 102 -9.94 2.50 9.22
C ALA A 102 -9.45 3.50 8.17
#